data_AF-A0A3Q2Z8Q2-F1
#
_entry.id   AF-A0A3Q2Z8Q2-F1
#
_cell.length_a   1.000
_cell.length_b   1.000
_cell.length_c   1.000
_cell.angle_alpha   90.00
_cell.angle_beta   90.00
_cell.angle_gamma   90.00
#
_symmetry.space_group_name_H-M   'P 1'
#
loop_
_entity.id
_entity.type
_entity.pdbx_description
1 polymer ?
#
loop_
_entity_poly.entity_id
_entity_poly.type
_entity_poly.pdbx_seq_one_letter_code
_entity_poly.pdbx_strand_id
1 'polypeptide(L)'
;MSVNWGAELWDQFDNLEKHTSWGIDFLEKYTKFVKERADIELQYAKQIRSLSKKYLPKRSKEDDNRYTWCAAFGATLQQLAELAAQREEVADKLSSHVAADLSRFTQELKAERKSHFQDGRRAQQHIENSWKQLESTKRRFERDSKEAERAQHMCDRMDVDNNVDAEKARQVAQQKQQTAQESKKEYMSTLTQFNQDQHQHYHTMVPVIYQRIQEMEERRIERVGSAMRSSAEAEKKALPVVSRCLDAMMEAAESIQARTDTRSVVRAYKSGFEPPGDVDLEEHAASMRRSISESSYLDDHMEGRRHGRKLWPFLRKNKLLNLLSSPHQPPPPPPASPSPGGVAGSPQSPPPATRDPIAQRFNDLMTSGSRTRKQCLRSLKRGLSLKLGSAPADCSHLPIEQRRKKLQNRIHHIGQEILREREQREALVKMKAMYHQNPTLGDSAALEPRLDEVRRSLHRLEEELRNNQAWLAEAEQGVSACPPPSHFGTDPSAPGTLKQINTTSPDSRESPDGSYTEDPGAEIHFSKSRSSDFDDDFDDDEPLPSIGTCKSLYPFRGQNEGTLSMCEGELLSVVEEDKGDGWTRVRRNPNEEGYVPTSYIKVFIEAKGQCPQNNHD
;
A
#
# COMPACT_ATOMS: atom_id res chain seq x y z
N MET A 1 22.03 -10.48 -31.01
CA MET A 1 22.01 -11.92 -30.66
C MET A 1 20.68 -12.17 -29.98
N SER A 2 19.92 -13.19 -30.36
CA SER A 2 18.69 -13.57 -29.64
C SER A 2 19.08 -14.28 -28.35
N VAL A 3 18.64 -13.76 -27.20
CA VAL A 3 18.80 -14.45 -25.91
C VAL A 3 17.83 -15.63 -25.89
N ASN A 4 18.31 -16.82 -25.55
CA ASN A 4 17.50 -18.03 -25.49
C ASN A 4 17.74 -18.75 -24.15
N TRP A 5 16.73 -18.77 -23.27
CA TRP A 5 16.79 -19.38 -21.95
C TRP A 5 17.06 -20.89 -22.01
N GLY A 6 16.57 -21.55 -23.07
CA GLY A 6 16.78 -22.97 -23.30
C GLY A 6 18.22 -23.38 -23.61
N ALA A 7 19.05 -22.45 -24.09
CA ALA A 7 20.48 -22.68 -24.30
C ALA A 7 21.33 -22.12 -23.14
N GLU A 8 21.08 -20.87 -22.73
CA GLU A 8 21.94 -20.14 -21.79
C GLU A 8 21.66 -20.46 -20.31
N LEU A 9 20.45 -20.94 -19.99
CA LEU A 9 19.98 -21.09 -18.61
C LEU A 9 19.53 -22.53 -18.28
N TRP A 10 20.01 -23.53 -19.02
CA TRP A 10 19.54 -24.93 -18.97
C TRP A 10 19.52 -25.56 -17.56
N ASP A 11 20.38 -25.11 -16.64
CA ASP A 11 20.48 -25.56 -15.24
C ASP A 11 19.68 -24.70 -14.24
N GLN A 12 19.06 -23.60 -14.67
CA GLN A 12 18.46 -22.56 -13.80
C GLN A 12 16.96 -22.76 -13.48
N PHE A 13 16.45 -24.00 -13.46
CA PHE A 13 15.01 -24.30 -13.33
C PHE A 13 14.32 -23.53 -12.18
N ASP A 14 14.87 -23.60 -10.97
CA ASP A 14 14.31 -22.96 -9.77
C ASP A 14 14.34 -21.43 -9.84
N ASN A 15 15.33 -20.86 -10.54
CA ASN A 15 15.46 -19.43 -10.71
C ASN A 15 14.47 -18.89 -11.74
N LEU A 16 14.21 -19.66 -12.82
CA LEU A 16 13.11 -19.38 -13.74
C LEU A 16 11.75 -19.53 -13.05
N GLU A 17 11.58 -20.50 -12.15
CA GLU A 17 10.34 -20.66 -11.39
C GLU A 17 10.09 -19.44 -10.49
N LYS A 18 11.10 -19.01 -9.72
CA LYS A 18 11.02 -17.80 -8.88
C LYS A 18 10.78 -16.53 -9.70
N HIS A 19 11.50 -16.35 -10.81
CA HIS A 19 11.39 -15.17 -11.66
C HIS A 19 9.97 -15.01 -12.24
N THR A 20 9.43 -16.08 -12.84
CA THR A 20 8.08 -16.07 -13.41
C THR A 20 6.98 -15.96 -12.36
N SER A 21 7.21 -16.44 -11.13
CA SER A 21 6.29 -16.18 -10.01
C SER A 21 6.25 -14.69 -9.69
N TRP A 22 7.42 -14.07 -9.51
CA TRP A 22 7.55 -12.65 -9.22
C TRP A 22 6.99 -11.75 -10.34
N GLY A 23 7.14 -12.16 -11.60
CA GLY A 23 6.52 -11.48 -12.75
C GLY A 23 4.98 -11.47 -12.69
N ILE A 24 4.38 -12.56 -12.18
CA ILE A 24 2.94 -12.65 -11.91
C ILE A 24 2.55 -11.81 -10.69
N ASP A 25 3.30 -11.85 -9.59
CA ASP A 25 3.04 -11.04 -8.40
C ASP A 25 3.05 -9.52 -8.72
N PHE A 26 3.98 -9.09 -9.58
CA PHE A 26 4.03 -7.73 -10.09
C PHE A 26 2.79 -7.38 -10.94
N LEU A 27 2.37 -8.28 -11.83
CA LEU A 27 1.18 -8.12 -12.66
C LEU A 27 -0.10 -7.99 -11.82
N GLU A 28 -0.24 -8.78 -10.75
CA GLU A 28 -1.36 -8.68 -9.81
C GLU A 28 -1.33 -7.36 -9.03
N LYS A 29 -0.15 -6.96 -8.54
CA LYS A 29 0.04 -5.65 -7.89
C LYS A 29 -0.33 -4.47 -8.80
N TYR A 30 0.10 -4.50 -10.06
CA TYR A 30 -0.26 -3.47 -11.03
C TYR A 30 -1.77 -3.47 -11.35
N THR A 31 -2.36 -4.65 -11.48
CA THR A 31 -3.82 -4.80 -11.68
C THR A 31 -4.61 -4.21 -10.51
N LYS A 32 -4.19 -4.47 -9.26
CA LYS A 32 -4.80 -3.87 -8.06
C LYS A 32 -4.67 -2.35 -8.05
N PHE A 33 -3.49 -1.81 -8.36
CA PHE A 33 -3.28 -0.36 -8.49
C PHE A 33 -4.21 0.30 -9.52
N VAL A 34 -4.44 -0.34 -10.68
CA VAL A 34 -5.36 0.20 -11.70
C VAL A 34 -6.81 0.21 -11.21
N LYS A 35 -7.25 -0.79 -10.42
CA LYS A 35 -8.58 -0.81 -9.79
C LYS A 35 -8.73 0.32 -8.77
N GLU A 36 -7.83 0.40 -7.80
CA GLU A 36 -7.83 1.48 -6.78
C GLU A 36 -7.81 2.87 -7.41
N ARG A 37 -7.05 3.05 -8.51
CA ARG A 37 -7.06 4.28 -9.29
C ARG A 37 -8.42 4.56 -9.92
N ALA A 38 -9.06 3.57 -10.54
CA ALA A 38 -10.38 3.72 -11.14
C ALA A 38 -11.43 4.11 -10.09
N ASP A 39 -11.37 3.51 -8.90
CA ASP A 39 -12.27 3.80 -7.79
C ASP A 39 -12.13 5.25 -7.30
N ILE A 40 -10.90 5.77 -7.21
CA ILE A 40 -10.63 7.18 -6.88
C ILE A 40 -11.22 8.14 -7.92
N GLU A 41 -11.02 7.88 -9.22
CA GLU A 41 -11.58 8.70 -10.31
C GLU A 41 -13.13 8.69 -10.27
N LEU A 42 -13.73 7.52 -10.02
CA LEU A 42 -15.19 7.35 -9.88
C LEU A 42 -15.75 8.08 -8.64
N GLN A 43 -15.07 8.00 -7.49
CA GLN A 43 -15.46 8.73 -6.28
C GLN A 43 -15.37 10.24 -6.48
N TYR A 44 -14.30 10.74 -7.10
CA TYR A 44 -14.15 12.15 -7.47
C TYR A 44 -15.30 12.62 -8.37
N ALA A 45 -15.60 11.87 -9.42
CA ALA A 45 -16.68 12.19 -10.35
C ALA A 45 -18.06 12.24 -9.67
N LYS A 46 -18.38 11.23 -8.84
CA LYS A 46 -19.62 11.19 -8.03
C LYS A 46 -19.75 12.43 -7.15
N GLN A 47 -18.66 12.86 -6.50
CA GLN A 47 -18.65 14.05 -5.65
C GLN A 47 -18.89 15.35 -6.46
N ILE A 48 -18.19 15.55 -7.58
CA ILE A 48 -18.39 16.74 -8.45
C ILE A 48 -19.80 16.77 -9.05
N ARG A 49 -20.36 15.64 -9.47
CA ARG A 49 -21.74 15.58 -9.96
C ARG A 49 -22.75 15.89 -8.86
N SER A 50 -22.56 15.34 -7.65
CA SER A 50 -23.42 15.62 -6.49
C SER A 50 -23.38 17.11 -6.12
N LEU A 51 -22.19 17.71 -6.10
CA LEU A 51 -22.00 19.15 -5.90
C LEU A 51 -22.74 19.96 -6.97
N SER A 52 -22.53 19.66 -8.24
CA SER A 52 -23.16 20.37 -9.36
C SER A 52 -24.69 20.30 -9.28
N LYS A 53 -25.25 19.11 -9.02
CA LYS A 53 -26.69 18.87 -8.83
C LYS A 53 -27.26 19.55 -7.57
N LYS A 54 -26.47 19.73 -6.51
CA LYS A 54 -26.88 20.39 -5.26
C LYS A 54 -27.12 21.90 -5.46
N TYR A 55 -26.27 22.55 -6.26
CA TYR A 55 -26.34 23.99 -6.53
C TYR A 55 -27.13 24.36 -7.78
N LEU A 56 -27.48 23.39 -8.64
CA LEU A 56 -28.34 23.62 -9.79
C LEU A 56 -29.76 24.04 -9.34
N PRO A 57 -30.33 25.15 -9.88
CA PRO A 57 -31.68 25.60 -9.51
C PRO A 57 -32.73 24.52 -9.74
N LYS A 58 -33.41 24.08 -8.67
CA LYS A 58 -34.25 22.86 -8.70
C LYS A 58 -35.52 22.98 -9.54
N ARG A 59 -36.07 24.19 -9.69
CA ARG A 59 -37.15 24.54 -10.64
C ARG A 59 -37.09 26.03 -10.94
N SER A 60 -37.44 26.40 -12.17
CA SER A 60 -37.72 27.78 -12.57
C SER A 60 -38.79 28.38 -11.65
N LYS A 61 -38.36 29.27 -10.75
CA LYS A 61 -39.04 30.56 -10.69
C LYS A 61 -38.60 31.31 -11.95
N GLU A 62 -39.51 32.00 -12.62
CA GLU A 62 -39.24 32.73 -13.87
C GLU A 62 -38.17 33.84 -13.72
N ASP A 63 -37.71 34.09 -12.49
CA ASP A 63 -36.66 35.00 -12.10
C ASP A 63 -35.25 34.38 -12.10
N ASP A 64 -35.08 33.07 -11.92
CA ASP A 64 -33.77 32.48 -11.59
C ASP A 64 -32.77 32.55 -12.76
N ASN A 65 -33.24 32.56 -14.01
CA ASN A 65 -32.43 32.82 -15.21
C ASN A 65 -32.60 34.25 -15.78
N ARG A 66 -33.25 35.19 -15.05
CA ARG A 66 -33.49 36.56 -15.53
C ARG A 66 -32.20 37.37 -15.71
N TYR A 67 -31.16 37.02 -14.97
CA TYR A 67 -29.89 37.74 -14.95
C TYR A 67 -28.76 36.91 -15.54
N THR A 68 -27.90 37.56 -16.33
CA THR A 68 -26.79 36.90 -17.03
C THR A 68 -25.80 36.23 -16.08
N TRP A 69 -25.57 36.81 -14.89
CA TRP A 69 -24.73 36.16 -13.86
C TRP A 69 -25.32 34.87 -13.30
N CYS A 70 -26.65 34.75 -13.18
CA CYS A 70 -27.29 33.49 -12.79
C CYS A 70 -27.15 32.44 -13.89
N ALA A 71 -27.42 32.83 -15.14
CA ALA A 71 -27.32 31.94 -16.29
C ALA A 71 -25.88 31.43 -16.49
N ALA A 72 -24.87 32.30 -16.34
CA ALA A 72 -23.46 31.94 -16.37
C ALA A 72 -23.08 30.93 -15.27
N PHE A 73 -23.59 31.10 -14.05
CA PHE A 73 -23.39 30.12 -12.98
C PHE A 73 -24.07 28.77 -13.30
N GLY A 74 -25.30 28.79 -13.82
CA GLY A 74 -26.00 27.58 -14.28
C GLY A 74 -25.22 26.83 -15.37
N ALA A 75 -24.71 27.54 -16.37
CA ALA A 75 -23.84 26.97 -17.42
C ALA A 75 -22.55 26.38 -16.84
N THR A 76 -21.92 27.07 -15.88
CA THR A 76 -20.72 26.59 -15.17
C THR A 76 -20.99 25.27 -14.43
N LEU A 77 -22.12 25.14 -13.74
CA LEU A 77 -22.53 23.89 -13.08
C LEU A 77 -22.79 22.76 -14.08
N GLN A 78 -23.30 23.07 -15.28
CA GLN A 78 -23.49 22.09 -16.34
C GLN A 78 -22.14 21.57 -16.87
N GLN A 79 -21.16 22.43 -17.10
CA GLN A 79 -19.82 22.02 -17.52
C GLN A 79 -19.09 21.19 -16.45
N LEU A 80 -19.27 21.50 -15.15
CA LEU A 80 -18.76 20.66 -14.06
C LEU A 80 -19.41 19.26 -14.04
N ALA A 81 -20.68 19.14 -14.39
CA ALA A 81 -21.35 17.84 -14.52
C ALA A 81 -20.84 17.01 -15.72
N GLU A 82 -20.50 17.67 -16.84
CA GLU A 82 -19.85 17.06 -18.01
C GLU A 82 -18.42 16.59 -17.67
N LEU A 83 -17.63 17.41 -16.98
CA LEU A 83 -16.31 17.03 -16.47
C LEU A 83 -16.37 15.80 -15.54
N ALA A 84 -17.39 15.70 -14.70
CA ALA A 84 -17.63 14.51 -13.90
C ALA A 84 -17.98 13.29 -14.77
N ALA A 85 -18.84 13.42 -15.78
CA ALA A 85 -19.15 12.32 -16.70
C ALA A 85 -17.90 11.80 -17.42
N GLN A 86 -17.00 12.70 -17.87
CA GLN A 86 -15.74 12.31 -18.51
C GLN A 86 -14.80 11.54 -17.57
N ARG A 87 -14.81 11.87 -16.26
CA ARG A 87 -14.02 11.17 -15.24
C ARG A 87 -14.59 9.78 -14.92
N GLU A 88 -15.91 9.59 -14.99
CA GLU A 88 -16.51 8.25 -14.92
C GLU A 88 -16.19 7.38 -16.14
N GLU A 89 -16.14 7.94 -17.35
CA GLU A 89 -15.71 7.19 -18.54
C GLU A 89 -14.25 6.71 -18.41
N VAL A 90 -13.37 7.55 -17.87
CA VAL A 90 -11.98 7.17 -17.56
C VAL A 90 -11.96 6.05 -16.51
N ALA A 91 -12.74 6.16 -15.43
CA ALA A 91 -12.84 5.14 -14.39
C ALA A 91 -13.33 3.79 -14.95
N ASP A 92 -14.41 3.79 -15.76
CA ASP A 92 -14.89 2.58 -16.43
C ASP A 92 -13.83 1.99 -17.37
N LYS A 93 -13.11 2.82 -18.12
CA LYS A 93 -12.06 2.32 -19.01
C LYS A 93 -10.93 1.64 -18.24
N LEU A 94 -10.54 2.19 -17.09
CA LEU A 94 -9.51 1.61 -16.22
C LEU A 94 -10.01 0.31 -15.55
N SER A 95 -11.24 0.29 -15.04
CA SER A 95 -11.80 -0.87 -14.32
C SER A 95 -12.28 -1.98 -15.28
N SER A 96 -13.33 -1.68 -16.07
CA SER A 96 -14.07 -2.64 -16.90
C SER A 96 -13.29 -3.14 -18.11
N HIS A 97 -12.26 -2.38 -18.56
CA HIS A 97 -11.38 -2.84 -19.63
C HIS A 97 -10.00 -3.20 -19.10
N VAL A 98 -9.18 -2.25 -18.64
CA VAL A 98 -7.76 -2.52 -18.33
C VAL A 98 -7.61 -3.52 -17.19
N ALA A 99 -8.23 -3.27 -16.03
CA ALA A 99 -8.08 -4.15 -14.87
C ALA A 99 -8.79 -5.49 -15.04
N ALA A 100 -9.95 -5.53 -15.70
CA ALA A 100 -10.66 -6.77 -16.03
C ALA A 100 -9.84 -7.66 -16.98
N ASP A 101 -9.27 -7.09 -18.05
CA ASP A 101 -8.44 -7.83 -19.01
C ASP A 101 -7.14 -8.34 -18.40
N LEU A 102 -6.51 -7.57 -17.51
CA LEU A 102 -5.33 -8.03 -16.76
C LEU A 102 -5.69 -9.12 -15.75
N SER A 103 -6.85 -9.02 -15.08
CA SER A 103 -7.33 -10.06 -14.16
C SER A 103 -7.55 -11.39 -14.89
N ARG A 104 -8.18 -11.36 -16.08
CA ARG A 104 -8.40 -12.55 -16.92
C ARG A 104 -7.08 -13.15 -17.42
N PHE A 105 -6.22 -12.32 -18.02
CA PHE A 105 -4.90 -12.73 -18.51
C PHE A 105 -4.03 -13.35 -17.40
N THR A 106 -4.10 -12.84 -16.17
CA THR A 106 -3.35 -13.40 -15.03
C THR A 106 -3.75 -14.85 -14.73
N GLN A 107 -5.05 -15.19 -14.82
CA GLN A 107 -5.52 -16.56 -14.57
C GLN A 107 -5.06 -17.53 -15.66
N GLU A 108 -5.17 -17.10 -16.93
CA GLU A 108 -4.66 -17.84 -18.09
C GLU A 108 -3.14 -18.10 -17.95
N LEU A 109 -2.38 -17.06 -17.59
CA LEU A 109 -0.93 -17.13 -17.38
C LEU A 109 -0.53 -18.01 -16.20
N LYS A 110 -1.26 -17.98 -15.09
CA LYS A 110 -1.04 -18.89 -13.93
C LYS A 110 -1.24 -20.35 -14.32
N ALA A 111 -2.27 -20.66 -15.11
CA ALA A 111 -2.53 -22.01 -15.62
C ALA A 111 -1.45 -22.45 -16.61
N GLU A 112 -1.07 -21.58 -17.56
CA GLU A 112 -0.01 -21.83 -18.54
C GLU A 112 1.34 -22.11 -17.86
N ARG A 113 1.76 -21.23 -16.93
CA ARG A 113 2.99 -21.41 -16.14
C ARG A 113 2.99 -22.75 -15.41
N LYS A 114 1.88 -23.12 -14.77
CA LYS A 114 1.77 -24.42 -14.08
C LYS A 114 1.99 -25.59 -15.04
N SER A 115 1.49 -25.52 -16.28
CA SER A 115 1.71 -26.55 -17.29
C SER A 115 3.19 -26.66 -17.69
N HIS A 116 3.83 -25.55 -18.06
CA HIS A 116 5.23 -25.58 -18.52
C HIS A 116 6.20 -26.07 -17.43
N PHE A 117 6.01 -25.65 -16.17
CA PHE A 117 6.81 -26.16 -15.05
C PHE A 117 6.44 -27.61 -14.65
N GLN A 118 5.24 -28.11 -14.98
CA GLN A 118 4.94 -29.54 -14.83
C GLN A 118 5.67 -30.39 -15.87
N ASP A 119 5.77 -29.93 -17.12
CA ASP A 119 6.55 -30.59 -18.17
C ASP A 119 8.04 -30.61 -17.85
N GLY A 120 8.60 -29.51 -17.31
CA GLY A 120 9.97 -29.48 -16.79
C GLY A 120 10.23 -30.53 -15.71
N ARG A 121 9.34 -30.64 -14.71
CA ARG A 121 9.45 -31.66 -13.65
C ARG A 121 9.34 -33.09 -14.18
N ARG A 122 8.47 -33.35 -15.17
CA ARG A 122 8.37 -34.65 -15.86
C ARG A 122 9.69 -34.99 -16.56
N ALA A 123 10.30 -34.02 -17.26
CA ALA A 123 11.58 -34.22 -17.95
C ALA A 123 12.74 -34.50 -16.96
N GLN A 124 12.79 -33.78 -15.83
CA GLN A 124 13.76 -34.03 -14.75
C GLN A 124 13.56 -35.40 -14.11
N GLN A 125 12.32 -35.79 -13.80
CA GLN A 125 12.02 -37.09 -13.21
C GLN A 125 12.38 -38.25 -14.16
N HIS A 126 12.20 -38.07 -15.47
CA HIS A 126 12.60 -39.05 -16.47
C HIS A 126 14.12 -39.32 -16.46
N ILE A 127 14.95 -38.27 -16.55
CA ILE A 127 16.41 -38.44 -16.59
C ILE A 127 16.97 -38.95 -15.26
N GLU A 128 16.40 -38.52 -14.13
CA GLU A 128 16.74 -39.01 -12.79
C GLU A 128 16.42 -40.51 -12.60
N ASN A 129 15.30 -40.99 -13.16
CA ASN A 129 14.95 -42.41 -13.14
C ASN A 129 15.87 -43.24 -14.04
N SER A 130 16.21 -42.74 -15.23
CA SER A 130 17.17 -43.38 -16.14
C SER A 130 18.57 -43.48 -15.50
N TRP A 131 19.02 -42.42 -14.82
CA TRP A 131 20.25 -42.41 -14.03
C TRP A 131 20.26 -43.46 -12.90
N LYS A 132 19.16 -43.56 -12.14
CA LYS A 132 19.01 -44.58 -11.08
C LYS A 132 19.10 -46.01 -11.64
N GLN A 133 18.51 -46.26 -12.81
CA GLN A 133 18.59 -47.58 -13.46
C GLN A 133 20.02 -47.89 -13.94
N LEU A 134 20.72 -46.90 -14.49
CA LEU A 134 22.13 -47.03 -14.86
C LEU A 134 23.02 -47.35 -13.65
N GLU A 135 22.90 -46.57 -12.57
CA GLU A 135 23.71 -46.77 -11.37
C GLU A 135 23.38 -48.10 -10.66
N SER A 136 22.13 -48.55 -10.68
CA SER A 136 21.73 -49.88 -10.18
C SER A 136 22.39 -51.03 -10.96
N THR A 137 22.30 -50.98 -12.30
CA THR A 137 22.87 -52.02 -13.17
C THR A 137 24.40 -52.01 -13.17
N LYS A 138 25.03 -50.84 -13.06
CA LYS A 138 26.47 -50.68 -12.83
C LYS A 138 26.91 -51.35 -11.52
N ARG A 139 26.25 -51.06 -10.39
CA ARG A 139 26.54 -51.68 -9.08
C ARG A 139 26.34 -53.18 -9.09
N ARG A 140 25.37 -53.68 -9.87
CA ARG A 140 25.19 -55.12 -10.10
C ARG A 140 26.41 -55.71 -10.80
N PHE A 141 26.81 -55.15 -11.94
CA PHE A 141 27.99 -55.60 -12.68
C PHE A 141 29.28 -55.55 -11.83
N GLU A 142 29.51 -54.48 -11.06
CA GLU A 142 30.67 -54.37 -10.16
C GLU A 142 30.69 -55.45 -9.06
N ARG A 143 29.53 -55.91 -8.59
CA ARG A 143 29.43 -57.01 -7.62
C ARG A 143 29.69 -58.35 -8.29
N ASP A 144 29.00 -58.62 -9.39
CA ASP A 144 29.07 -59.89 -10.11
C ASP A 144 30.50 -60.13 -10.66
N SER A 145 31.21 -59.08 -11.11
CA SER A 145 32.64 -59.14 -11.49
C SER A 145 33.54 -59.54 -10.33
N LYS A 146 33.39 -58.90 -9.15
CA LYS A 146 34.16 -59.24 -7.94
C LYS A 146 33.87 -60.66 -7.44
N GLU A 147 32.66 -61.18 -7.66
CA GLU A 147 32.33 -62.58 -7.36
C GLU A 147 32.98 -63.55 -8.35
N ALA A 148 33.00 -63.22 -9.64
CA ALA A 148 33.72 -64.00 -10.65
C ALA A 148 35.23 -64.04 -10.39
N GLU A 149 35.85 -62.88 -10.10
CA GLU A 149 37.28 -62.77 -9.74
C GLU A 149 37.64 -63.64 -8.52
N ARG A 150 36.81 -63.62 -7.46
CA ARG A 150 37.01 -64.48 -6.28
C ARG A 150 36.85 -65.96 -6.61
N ALA A 151 35.84 -66.32 -7.40
CA ALA A 151 35.61 -67.71 -7.80
C ALA A 151 36.75 -68.25 -8.67
N GLN A 152 37.28 -67.43 -9.59
CA GLN A 152 38.45 -67.75 -10.39
C GLN A 152 39.69 -67.96 -9.52
N HIS A 153 40.00 -67.03 -8.61
CA HIS A 153 41.15 -67.17 -7.71
C HIS A 153 41.05 -68.39 -6.77
N MET A 154 39.83 -68.80 -6.36
CA MET A 154 39.63 -70.06 -5.63
C MET A 154 39.87 -71.28 -6.52
N CYS A 155 39.40 -71.25 -7.76
CA CYS A 155 39.64 -72.29 -8.76
C CYS A 155 41.13 -72.46 -9.04
N ASP A 156 41.85 -71.37 -9.35
CA ASP A 156 43.28 -71.38 -9.65
C ASP A 156 44.10 -71.99 -8.51
N ARG A 157 43.71 -71.72 -7.26
CA ARG A 157 44.33 -72.33 -6.06
C ARG A 157 44.05 -73.83 -5.95
N MET A 158 42.80 -74.25 -6.12
CA MET A 158 42.42 -75.67 -6.02
C MET A 158 43.04 -76.52 -7.14
N ASP A 159 43.26 -75.92 -8.31
CA ASP A 159 43.98 -76.53 -9.43
C ASP A 159 45.48 -76.72 -9.11
N VAL A 160 46.14 -75.72 -8.50
CA VAL A 160 47.54 -75.83 -8.05
C VAL A 160 47.71 -76.90 -6.95
N ASP A 161 46.75 -76.97 -6.02
CA ASP A 161 46.76 -77.94 -4.92
C ASP A 161 46.39 -79.38 -5.35
N ASN A 162 46.11 -79.64 -6.64
CA ASN A 162 45.63 -80.92 -7.18
C ASN A 162 44.42 -81.50 -6.42
N ASN A 163 43.51 -80.64 -5.98
CA ASN A 163 42.36 -81.04 -5.16
C ASN A 163 41.32 -81.82 -5.99
N VAL A 164 40.74 -82.89 -5.45
CA VAL A 164 39.68 -83.67 -6.10
C VAL A 164 38.41 -82.86 -6.40
N ASP A 165 38.15 -81.79 -5.63
CA ASP A 165 37.02 -80.87 -5.85
C ASP A 165 37.33 -79.75 -6.88
N ALA A 166 38.53 -79.73 -7.48
CA ALA A 166 38.95 -78.70 -8.45
C ALA A 166 37.96 -78.51 -9.62
N GLU A 167 37.43 -79.61 -10.17
CA GLU A 167 36.46 -79.56 -11.27
C GLU A 167 35.15 -78.88 -10.88
N LYS A 168 34.71 -79.04 -9.62
CA LYS A 168 33.55 -78.34 -9.07
C LYS A 168 33.83 -76.85 -8.88
N ALA A 169 35.06 -76.48 -8.50
CA ALA A 169 35.48 -75.08 -8.43
C ALA A 169 35.51 -74.40 -9.81
N ARG A 170 35.97 -75.11 -10.86
CA ARG A 170 35.90 -74.65 -12.26
C ARG A 170 34.48 -74.35 -12.71
N GLN A 171 33.54 -75.26 -12.45
CA GLN A 171 32.11 -75.05 -12.80
C GLN A 171 31.52 -73.81 -12.09
N VAL A 172 31.85 -73.61 -10.81
CA VAL A 172 31.41 -72.41 -10.07
C VAL A 172 32.04 -71.13 -10.62
N ALA A 173 33.34 -71.14 -10.94
CA ALA A 173 34.03 -70.01 -11.56
C ALA A 173 33.43 -69.65 -12.93
N GLN A 174 33.21 -70.65 -13.80
CA GLN A 174 32.59 -70.47 -15.10
C GLN A 174 31.16 -69.91 -14.99
N GLN A 175 30.35 -70.43 -14.06
CA GLN A 175 29.00 -69.93 -13.81
C GLN A 175 28.99 -68.47 -13.34
N LYS A 176 29.89 -68.09 -12.42
CA LYS A 176 30.03 -66.71 -11.95
C LYS A 176 30.55 -65.79 -13.06
N GLN A 177 31.48 -66.25 -13.88
CA GLN A 177 31.96 -65.52 -15.06
C GLN A 177 30.84 -65.27 -16.08
N GLN A 178 29.95 -66.23 -16.31
CA GLN A 178 28.77 -66.03 -17.16
C GLN A 178 27.82 -64.97 -16.56
N THR A 179 27.49 -65.05 -15.26
CA THR A 179 26.64 -64.05 -14.60
C THR A 179 27.26 -62.64 -14.65
N ALA A 180 28.58 -62.51 -14.54
CA ALA A 180 29.29 -61.25 -14.71
C ALA A 180 29.24 -60.72 -16.18
N GLN A 181 29.27 -61.61 -17.18
CA GLN A 181 29.09 -61.23 -18.59
C GLN A 181 27.65 -60.78 -18.89
N GLU A 182 26.65 -61.45 -18.30
CA GLU A 182 25.23 -61.09 -18.45
C GLU A 182 24.93 -59.72 -17.82
N SER A 183 25.40 -59.48 -16.58
CA SER A 183 25.25 -58.18 -15.91
C SER A 183 26.05 -57.06 -16.60
N LYS A 184 27.21 -57.37 -17.18
CA LYS A 184 27.94 -56.42 -18.06
C LYS A 184 27.12 -56.03 -19.29
N LYS A 185 26.46 -56.98 -19.95
CA LYS A 185 25.60 -56.73 -21.13
C LYS A 185 24.40 -55.85 -20.76
N GLU A 186 23.79 -56.10 -19.60
CA GLU A 186 22.70 -55.28 -19.06
C GLU A 186 23.17 -53.84 -18.79
N TYR A 187 24.29 -53.66 -18.08
CA TYR A 187 24.90 -52.35 -17.83
C TYR A 187 25.29 -51.60 -19.12
N MET A 188 25.84 -52.28 -20.13
CA MET A 188 26.12 -51.65 -21.42
C MET A 188 24.85 -51.18 -22.13
N SER A 189 23.76 -51.94 -22.03
CA SER A 189 22.46 -51.56 -22.61
C SER A 189 21.86 -50.33 -21.91
N THR A 190 21.86 -50.29 -20.57
CA THR A 190 21.34 -49.15 -19.81
C THR A 190 22.22 -47.90 -19.97
N LEU A 191 23.54 -48.06 -20.12
CA LEU A 191 24.45 -46.94 -20.41
C LEU A 191 24.16 -46.32 -21.79
N THR A 192 23.93 -47.13 -22.82
CA THR A 192 23.55 -46.62 -24.15
C THR A 192 22.22 -45.88 -24.09
N GLN A 193 21.21 -46.43 -23.40
CA GLN A 193 19.92 -45.77 -23.24
C GLN A 193 20.04 -44.45 -22.46
N PHE A 194 20.75 -44.45 -21.32
CA PHE A 194 20.94 -43.24 -20.52
C PHE A 194 21.65 -42.12 -21.29
N ASN A 195 22.66 -42.44 -22.10
CA ASN A 195 23.34 -41.44 -22.93
C ASN A 195 22.40 -40.84 -23.99
N GLN A 196 21.49 -41.64 -24.55
CA GLN A 196 20.45 -41.16 -25.47
C GLN A 196 19.44 -40.26 -24.74
N ASP A 197 18.93 -40.70 -23.58
CA ASP A 197 17.99 -39.95 -22.75
C ASP A 197 18.60 -38.61 -22.29
N GLN A 198 19.87 -38.62 -21.89
CA GLN A 198 20.63 -37.44 -21.48
C GLN A 198 20.77 -36.45 -22.65
N HIS A 199 21.14 -36.93 -23.84
CA HIS A 199 21.24 -36.09 -25.01
C HIS A 199 19.87 -35.46 -25.38
N GLN A 200 18.81 -36.27 -25.38
CA GLN A 200 17.44 -35.79 -25.64
C GLN A 200 16.97 -34.77 -24.57
N HIS A 201 17.31 -35.00 -23.30
CA HIS A 201 16.96 -34.10 -22.21
C HIS A 201 17.59 -32.71 -22.40
N TYR A 202 18.91 -32.62 -22.55
CA TYR A 202 19.63 -31.35 -22.60
C TYR A 202 19.65 -30.66 -23.97
N HIS A 203 19.60 -31.41 -25.09
CA HIS A 203 19.65 -30.82 -26.44
C HIS A 203 18.29 -30.69 -27.13
N THR A 204 17.20 -31.21 -26.53
CA THR A 204 15.85 -31.11 -27.11
C THR A 204 14.79 -30.70 -26.08
N MET A 205 14.62 -31.46 -24.99
CA MET A 205 13.50 -31.25 -24.06
C MET A 205 13.62 -29.95 -23.25
N VAL A 206 14.73 -29.76 -22.54
CA VAL A 206 14.99 -28.55 -21.74
C VAL A 206 14.94 -27.29 -22.62
N PRO A 207 15.61 -27.24 -23.79
CA PRO A 207 15.52 -26.09 -24.69
C PRO A 207 14.08 -25.73 -25.09
N VAL A 208 13.28 -26.72 -25.49
CA VAL A 208 11.88 -26.48 -25.93
C VAL A 208 10.99 -26.04 -24.77
N ILE A 209 11.16 -26.62 -23.57
CA ILE A 209 10.37 -26.23 -22.39
C ILE A 209 10.72 -24.81 -21.96
N TYR A 210 12.00 -24.46 -21.93
CA TYR A 210 12.45 -23.13 -21.47
C TYR A 210 12.15 -22.04 -22.50
N GLN A 211 12.18 -22.35 -23.79
CA GLN A 211 11.69 -21.46 -24.85
C GLN A 211 10.22 -21.10 -24.64
N ARG A 212 9.35 -22.07 -24.30
CA ARG A 212 7.93 -21.79 -23.98
C ARG A 212 7.77 -20.92 -22.73
N ILE A 213 8.60 -21.16 -21.70
CA ILE A 213 8.62 -20.34 -20.47
C ILE A 213 9.08 -18.90 -20.79
N GLN A 214 10.07 -18.72 -21.68
CA GLN A 214 10.52 -17.42 -22.15
C GLN A 214 9.42 -16.69 -22.94
N GLU A 215 8.80 -17.34 -23.93
CA GLU A 215 7.71 -16.77 -24.74
C GLU A 215 6.48 -16.38 -23.89
N MET A 216 6.19 -17.16 -22.85
CA MET A 216 5.18 -16.85 -21.84
C MET A 216 5.53 -15.59 -21.05
N GLU A 217 6.79 -15.45 -20.61
CA GLU A 217 7.23 -14.28 -19.85
C GLU A 217 7.37 -13.02 -20.71
N GLU A 218 7.81 -13.14 -21.96
CA GLU A 218 7.86 -12.04 -22.92
C GLU A 218 6.45 -11.49 -23.18
N ARG A 219 5.45 -12.37 -23.44
CA ARG A 219 4.04 -11.95 -23.52
C ARG A 219 3.54 -11.27 -22.25
N ARG A 220 3.97 -11.72 -21.06
CA ARG A 220 3.63 -11.08 -19.77
C ARG A 220 4.22 -9.67 -19.69
N ILE A 221 5.47 -9.47 -20.10
CA ILE A 221 6.13 -8.15 -20.17
C ILE A 221 5.37 -7.22 -21.14
N GLU A 222 5.09 -7.68 -22.35
CA GLU A 222 4.38 -6.91 -23.38
C GLU A 222 2.97 -6.51 -22.94
N ARG A 223 2.23 -7.44 -22.29
CA ARG A 223 0.88 -7.18 -21.78
C ARG A 223 0.85 -6.09 -20.72
N VAL A 224 1.82 -6.07 -19.80
CA VAL A 224 2.01 -4.99 -18.83
C VAL A 224 2.24 -3.65 -19.55
N GLY A 225 3.17 -3.60 -20.51
CA GLY A 225 3.45 -2.38 -21.27
C GLY A 225 2.24 -1.87 -22.06
N SER A 226 1.46 -2.78 -22.65
CA SER A 226 0.21 -2.45 -23.35
C SER A 226 -0.86 -1.90 -22.42
N ALA A 227 -1.01 -2.44 -21.21
CA ALA A 227 -1.97 -1.96 -20.22
C ALA A 227 -1.60 -0.58 -19.63
N MET A 228 -0.31 -0.34 -19.39
CA MET A 228 0.21 0.99 -19.02
C MET A 228 -0.08 2.03 -20.11
N ARG A 229 0.16 1.67 -21.38
CA ARG A 229 -0.18 2.53 -22.52
C ARG A 229 -1.69 2.81 -22.60
N SER A 230 -2.53 1.77 -22.52
CA SER A 230 -3.99 1.90 -22.56
C SER A 230 -4.53 2.79 -21.44
N SER A 231 -3.97 2.69 -20.23
CA SER A 231 -4.32 3.55 -19.09
C SER A 231 -4.01 5.03 -19.36
N ALA A 232 -2.86 5.32 -19.99
CA ALA A 232 -2.49 6.70 -20.36
C ALA A 232 -3.30 7.23 -21.56
N GLU A 233 -3.67 6.35 -22.50
CA GLU A 233 -4.54 6.71 -23.62
C GLU A 233 -5.97 7.07 -23.18
N ALA A 234 -6.49 6.48 -22.09
CA ALA A 234 -7.77 6.85 -21.52
C ALA A 234 -7.78 8.32 -21.06
N GLU A 235 -6.77 8.75 -20.28
CA GLU A 235 -6.60 10.16 -19.91
C GLU A 235 -6.45 11.07 -21.13
N LYS A 236 -5.59 10.68 -22.09
CA LYS A 236 -5.33 11.49 -23.29
C LYS A 236 -6.59 11.73 -24.11
N LYS A 237 -7.53 10.77 -24.15
CA LYS A 237 -8.83 10.90 -24.82
C LYS A 237 -9.81 11.82 -24.09
N ALA A 238 -9.69 11.96 -22.77
CA ALA A 238 -10.50 12.90 -21.99
C ALA A 238 -10.09 14.37 -22.20
N LEU A 239 -8.80 14.65 -22.48
CA LEU A 239 -8.26 16.02 -22.55
C LEU A 239 -9.02 17.00 -23.49
N PRO A 240 -9.43 16.63 -24.71
CA PRO A 240 -10.16 17.56 -25.59
C PRO A 240 -11.55 17.93 -25.04
N VAL A 241 -12.24 16.97 -24.41
CA VAL A 241 -13.54 17.22 -23.74
C VAL A 241 -13.34 18.12 -22.54
N VAL A 242 -12.31 17.86 -21.72
CA VAL A 242 -11.95 18.68 -20.56
C VAL A 242 -11.64 20.12 -20.97
N SER A 243 -10.85 20.34 -22.04
CA SER A 243 -10.58 21.69 -22.58
C SER A 243 -11.88 22.39 -22.93
N ARG A 244 -12.71 21.77 -23.80
CA ARG A 244 -14.00 22.33 -24.24
C ARG A 244 -14.90 22.73 -23.06
N CYS A 245 -14.94 21.95 -21.99
CA CYS A 245 -15.73 22.29 -20.80
C CYS A 245 -15.17 23.52 -20.06
N LEU A 246 -13.84 23.65 -19.94
CA LEU A 246 -13.18 24.80 -19.33
C LEU A 246 -13.34 26.06 -20.19
N ASP A 247 -13.18 25.93 -21.51
CA ASP A 247 -13.39 27.01 -22.47
C ASP A 247 -14.85 27.53 -22.36
N ALA A 248 -15.84 26.63 -22.34
CA ALA A 248 -17.25 26.99 -22.14
C ALA A 248 -17.57 27.62 -20.76
N MET A 249 -16.82 27.28 -19.70
CA MET A 249 -16.92 27.95 -18.40
C MET A 249 -16.37 29.39 -18.46
N MET A 250 -15.31 29.62 -19.23
CA MET A 250 -14.75 30.96 -19.46
C MET A 250 -15.71 31.81 -20.29
N GLU A 251 -16.21 31.29 -21.42
CA GLU A 251 -17.23 31.97 -22.24
C GLU A 251 -18.50 32.30 -21.43
N ALA A 252 -18.96 31.40 -20.56
CA ALA A 252 -20.08 31.67 -19.67
C ALA A 252 -19.80 32.86 -18.73
N ALA A 253 -18.60 32.95 -18.14
CA ALA A 253 -18.22 34.07 -17.30
C ALA A 253 -18.10 35.40 -18.09
N GLU A 254 -17.58 35.36 -19.31
CA GLU A 254 -17.47 36.52 -20.21
C GLU A 254 -18.85 37.01 -20.71
N SER A 255 -19.86 36.13 -20.74
CA SER A 255 -21.23 36.48 -21.15
C SER A 255 -21.99 37.39 -20.16
N ILE A 256 -21.44 37.67 -18.97
CA ILE A 256 -22.09 38.44 -17.91
C ILE A 256 -22.15 39.94 -18.26
N GLN A 257 -23.36 40.51 -18.29
CA GLN A 257 -23.63 41.87 -18.71
C GLN A 257 -24.36 42.70 -17.62
N ALA A 258 -23.59 43.34 -16.74
CA ALA A 258 -24.13 44.17 -15.65
C ALA A 258 -25.15 45.25 -16.11
N ARG A 259 -24.94 45.87 -17.28
CA ARG A 259 -25.87 46.87 -17.87
C ARG A 259 -27.17 46.23 -18.40
N THR A 260 -27.14 44.97 -18.82
CA THR A 260 -28.35 44.24 -19.23
C THR A 260 -29.14 43.81 -18.00
N ASP A 261 -28.45 43.31 -16.97
CA ASP A 261 -29.10 42.86 -15.73
C ASP A 261 -29.75 44.00 -14.95
N THR A 262 -29.06 45.13 -14.78
CA THR A 262 -29.65 46.34 -14.17
C THR A 262 -30.84 46.89 -14.96
N ARG A 263 -30.86 46.77 -16.30
CA ARG A 263 -32.06 47.07 -17.10
C ARG A 263 -33.18 46.06 -16.85
N SER A 264 -32.87 44.78 -16.68
CA SER A 264 -33.85 43.74 -16.29
C SER A 264 -34.44 43.99 -14.89
N VAL A 265 -33.66 44.50 -13.93
CA VAL A 265 -34.19 44.97 -12.63
C VAL A 265 -35.23 46.08 -12.83
N VAL A 266 -34.93 47.09 -13.65
CA VAL A 266 -35.90 48.17 -13.95
C VAL A 266 -37.17 47.60 -14.60
N ARG A 267 -37.06 46.67 -15.56
CA ARG A 267 -38.23 46.02 -16.17
C ARG A 267 -39.06 45.22 -15.16
N ALA A 268 -38.43 44.56 -14.20
CA ALA A 268 -39.11 43.73 -13.21
C ALA A 268 -39.80 44.55 -12.10
N TYR A 269 -39.24 45.70 -11.70
CA TYR A 269 -39.70 46.46 -10.53
C TYR A 269 -40.20 47.88 -10.82
N LYS A 270 -40.18 48.37 -12.07
CA LYS A 270 -40.78 49.68 -12.42
C LYS A 270 -42.29 49.63 -12.17
N SER A 271 -42.70 50.29 -11.10
CA SER A 271 -44.06 50.28 -10.56
C SER A 271 -45.06 51.16 -11.33
N GLY A 272 -44.59 51.93 -12.31
CA GLY A 272 -45.41 52.87 -13.08
C GLY A 272 -45.73 54.19 -12.36
N PHE A 273 -45.41 54.32 -11.06
CA PHE A 273 -45.55 55.59 -10.36
C PHE A 273 -44.51 56.61 -10.84
N GLU A 274 -44.96 57.84 -11.07
CA GLU A 274 -44.08 59.00 -11.24
C GLU A 274 -43.66 59.56 -9.88
N PRO A 275 -42.49 60.25 -9.80
CA PRO A 275 -42.12 61.00 -8.61
C PRO A 275 -43.23 62.01 -8.25
N PRO A 276 -43.52 62.25 -6.95
CA PRO A 276 -44.43 63.33 -6.56
C PRO A 276 -43.96 64.67 -7.15
N GLY A 277 -44.86 65.36 -7.84
CA GLY A 277 -44.63 66.73 -8.30
C GLY A 277 -44.63 67.74 -7.14
N ASP A 278 -44.41 69.00 -7.48
CA ASP A 278 -44.46 70.10 -6.52
C ASP A 278 -45.82 70.18 -5.82
N VAL A 279 -45.82 70.56 -4.54
CA VAL A 279 -47.05 70.70 -3.76
C VAL A 279 -47.68 72.04 -4.08
N ASP A 280 -48.89 72.01 -4.65
CA ASP A 280 -49.68 73.21 -4.94
C ASP A 280 -49.87 74.10 -3.70
N LEU A 281 -49.74 75.41 -3.87
CA LEU A 281 -49.93 76.37 -2.79
C LEU A 281 -51.43 76.56 -2.53
N GLU A 282 -51.92 76.07 -1.38
CA GLU A 282 -53.32 76.27 -0.97
C GLU A 282 -53.57 77.74 -0.54
N GLU A 283 -53.81 78.64 -1.51
CA GLU A 283 -54.17 80.04 -1.26
C GLU A 283 -55.50 80.15 -0.47
N HIS A 284 -55.39 80.21 0.85
CA HIS A 284 -56.51 80.54 1.74
C HIS A 284 -56.76 82.05 1.74
N ALA A 285 -57.12 82.59 0.57
CA ALA A 285 -57.68 83.92 0.45
C ALA A 285 -59.05 83.94 1.16
N ALA A 286 -59.03 84.23 2.46
CA ALA A 286 -60.24 84.61 3.19
C ALA A 286 -60.85 85.83 2.49
N SER A 287 -61.90 85.60 1.70
CA SER A 287 -62.67 86.64 1.04
C SER A 287 -63.26 87.56 2.09
N MET A 288 -62.52 88.63 2.44
CA MET A 288 -62.95 89.68 3.36
C MET A 288 -64.00 90.57 2.68
N ARG A 289 -65.13 89.97 2.29
CA ARG A 289 -66.31 90.70 1.83
C ARG A 289 -67.07 91.20 3.06
N ARG A 290 -67.10 92.52 3.20
CA ARG A 290 -68.05 93.22 4.07
C ARG A 290 -69.48 92.85 3.68
N SER A 291 -70.35 92.82 4.68
CA SER A 291 -71.76 92.46 4.61
C SER A 291 -72.63 93.44 3.79
N ILE A 292 -73.72 92.92 3.19
CA ILE A 292 -75.11 93.41 3.27
C ILE A 292 -76.08 92.46 2.52
N SER A 293 -77.18 92.09 3.20
CA SER A 293 -78.51 91.51 2.83
C SER A 293 -78.78 90.54 1.64
N GLU A 294 -79.57 89.51 2.00
CA GLU A 294 -80.67 88.82 1.29
C GLU A 294 -80.68 88.60 -0.25
N SER A 295 -80.69 87.32 -0.68
CA SER A 295 -81.93 86.64 -1.17
C SER A 295 -81.65 85.27 -1.86
N SER A 296 -82.61 84.35 -1.74
CA SER A 296 -82.90 83.17 -2.60
C SER A 296 -81.98 81.93 -2.64
N TYR A 297 -82.59 80.80 -2.27
CA TYR A 297 -82.45 79.41 -2.77
C TYR A 297 -81.39 79.08 -3.84
N LEU A 298 -80.57 78.04 -3.60
CA LEU A 298 -80.74 76.69 -4.19
C LEU A 298 -79.72 75.65 -3.64
N ASP A 299 -80.08 74.36 -3.85
CA ASP A 299 -79.38 73.08 -3.61
C ASP A 299 -77.84 73.04 -3.80
N ASP A 300 -77.12 72.25 -3.00
CA ASP A 300 -76.91 70.80 -3.28
C ASP A 300 -76.08 70.09 -2.17
N HIS A 301 -76.27 68.78 -2.02
CA HIS A 301 -75.46 67.90 -1.17
C HIS A 301 -74.15 67.48 -1.87
N MET A 302 -73.01 67.48 -1.16
CA MET A 302 -72.16 66.29 -0.92
C MET A 302 -70.84 66.66 -0.21
N GLU A 303 -70.64 66.16 1.01
CA GLU A 303 -69.35 66.29 1.71
C GLU A 303 -68.27 65.38 1.12
N GLY A 304 -67.48 65.92 0.19
CA GLY A 304 -66.28 65.26 -0.34
C GLY A 304 -65.14 65.22 0.69
N ARG A 305 -64.99 64.10 1.42
CA ARG A 305 -63.89 63.87 2.38
C ARG A 305 -62.51 64.24 1.80
N ARG A 306 -61.85 65.24 2.39
CA ARG A 306 -60.43 65.53 2.15
C ARG A 306 -59.57 64.32 2.57
N HIS A 307 -59.15 63.52 1.60
CA HIS A 307 -58.17 62.45 1.82
C HIS A 307 -56.77 63.04 1.74
N GLY A 308 -56.11 63.22 2.89
CA GLY A 308 -54.71 63.66 2.94
C GLY A 308 -53.82 62.72 2.12
N ARG A 309 -53.18 63.25 1.06
CA ARG A 309 -52.27 62.48 0.22
C ARG A 309 -51.05 62.09 1.05
N LYS A 310 -50.86 60.79 1.28
CA LYS A 310 -49.66 60.28 1.96
C LYS A 310 -48.47 60.44 1.02
N LEU A 311 -47.45 61.18 1.44
CA LEU A 311 -46.22 61.43 0.68
C LEU A 311 -45.51 60.13 0.23
N TRP A 312 -45.76 59.02 0.93
CA TRP A 312 -45.20 57.70 0.65
C TRP A 312 -46.30 56.64 0.47
N PRO A 313 -46.49 56.07 -0.74
CA PRO A 313 -47.42 54.96 -0.96
C PRO A 313 -46.98 53.64 -0.29
N PHE A 314 -45.70 53.52 0.10
CA PHE A 314 -45.04 52.23 0.32
C PHE A 314 -44.85 51.79 1.78
N LEU A 315 -45.32 52.55 2.78
CA LEU A 315 -45.34 52.06 4.17
C LEU A 315 -46.46 51.04 4.39
N ARG A 316 -46.28 49.81 3.87
CA ARG A 316 -46.99 48.63 4.38
C ARG A 316 -46.48 48.36 5.80
N LYS A 317 -47.26 48.74 6.81
CA LYS A 317 -47.05 48.31 8.21
C LYS A 317 -47.28 46.80 8.32
N ASN A 318 -46.24 45.98 8.09
CA ASN A 318 -46.27 44.54 8.37
C ASN A 318 -45.08 44.12 9.24
N LYS A 319 -45.38 43.83 10.51
CA LYS A 319 -44.61 43.01 11.48
C LYS A 319 -43.08 43.09 11.44
N LEU A 320 -42.54 44.22 11.87
CA LEU A 320 -41.13 44.36 12.26
C LEU A 320 -40.92 43.96 13.74
N LEU A 321 -41.36 42.75 14.13
CA LEU A 321 -41.42 42.36 15.56
C LEU A 321 -41.34 40.84 15.87
N ASN A 322 -40.86 40.00 14.94
CA ASN A 322 -40.83 38.53 15.13
C ASN A 322 -39.51 37.83 14.75
N LEU A 323 -38.38 38.56 14.74
CA LEU A 323 -37.03 38.02 14.48
C LEU A 323 -36.01 38.35 15.59
N LEU A 324 -36.47 38.62 16.82
CA LEU A 324 -35.62 38.74 18.00
C LEU A 324 -35.95 37.63 19.00
N SER A 325 -35.51 36.41 18.70
CA SER A 325 -35.45 35.29 19.66
C SER A 325 -34.43 34.22 19.22
N SER A 326 -33.18 34.43 19.65
CA SER A 326 -32.16 33.39 19.91
C SER A 326 -31.54 32.64 18.69
N PRO A 327 -30.39 31.95 18.86
CA PRO A 327 -29.08 32.57 19.13
C PRO A 327 -27.98 32.09 18.16
N HIS A 328 -26.90 32.87 17.98
CA HIS A 328 -25.49 32.42 17.85
C HIS A 328 -24.54 33.59 17.47
N GLN A 329 -23.23 33.33 17.50
CA GLN A 329 -22.14 34.32 17.62
C GLN A 329 -21.98 35.29 16.43
N PRO A 330 -21.45 36.52 16.66
CA PRO A 330 -21.04 37.43 15.59
C PRO A 330 -19.70 37.02 14.95
N PRO A 331 -19.48 37.31 13.65
CA PRO A 331 -18.18 37.15 12.98
C PRO A 331 -17.18 38.24 13.39
N PRO A 332 -15.86 38.02 13.19
CA PRO A 332 -14.83 39.01 13.53
C PRO A 332 -14.84 40.23 12.58
N PRO A 333 -14.37 41.41 13.02
CA PRO A 333 -14.38 42.63 12.22
C PRO A 333 -13.30 42.63 11.12
N PRO A 334 -13.53 43.33 9.99
CA PRO A 334 -12.54 43.51 8.94
C PRO A 334 -11.42 44.49 9.36
N PRO A 335 -10.21 44.41 8.76
CA PRO A 335 -9.11 45.32 9.07
C PRO A 335 -9.41 46.74 8.56
N ALA A 336 -9.23 47.74 9.44
CA ALA A 336 -9.42 49.13 9.10
C ALA A 336 -8.30 49.65 8.17
N SER A 337 -8.68 50.36 7.11
CA SER A 337 -7.79 51.21 6.31
C SER A 337 -8.31 52.66 6.38
N PRO A 338 -7.48 53.66 6.76
CA PRO A 338 -7.92 55.03 6.90
C PRO A 338 -7.83 55.82 5.58
N SER A 339 -8.61 56.90 5.48
CA SER A 339 -8.57 57.94 4.43
C SER A 339 -9.39 59.16 4.90
N PRO A 340 -9.19 60.37 4.34
CA PRO A 340 -7.94 61.00 3.91
C PRO A 340 -7.81 62.46 4.45
N GLY A 341 -6.66 63.11 4.26
CA GLY A 341 -6.48 64.55 4.51
C GLY A 341 -5.14 65.10 4.00
N GLY A 342 -5.15 66.19 3.23
CA GLY A 342 -3.94 66.85 2.69
C GLY A 342 -3.37 67.94 3.62
N VAL A 343 -2.45 68.82 3.21
CA VAL A 343 -1.90 69.15 1.87
C VAL A 343 -0.47 69.72 2.01
N ALA A 344 0.31 69.73 0.90
CA ALA A 344 1.45 70.61 0.56
C ALA A 344 2.89 70.21 0.98
N GLY A 345 3.82 70.29 0.00
CA GLY A 345 5.28 70.24 0.21
C GLY A 345 6.06 69.34 -0.79
N SER A 346 6.49 69.89 -1.93
CA SER A 346 7.41 69.25 -2.90
C SER A 346 8.87 69.71 -2.68
N PRO A 347 9.90 69.19 -3.39
CA PRO A 347 10.15 67.82 -3.87
C PRO A 347 11.56 67.29 -3.49
N GLN A 348 11.76 65.97 -3.43
CA GLN A 348 13.08 65.34 -3.66
C GLN A 348 12.92 63.88 -4.13
N SER A 349 13.73 63.46 -5.11
CA SER A 349 13.70 62.11 -5.70
C SER A 349 15.04 61.39 -5.53
N PRO A 350 15.02 60.10 -5.22
CA PRO A 350 16.03 59.12 -5.65
C PRO A 350 15.41 57.98 -6.51
N PRO A 351 16.21 57.06 -7.11
CA PRO A 351 15.91 56.46 -8.43
C PRO A 351 15.06 55.18 -8.41
N PRO A 352 14.65 54.64 -9.60
CA PRO A 352 13.76 53.48 -9.68
C PRO A 352 14.47 52.15 -9.36
N ALA A 353 13.77 51.29 -8.63
CA ALA A 353 14.21 49.92 -8.35
C ALA A 353 14.10 49.03 -9.61
N THR A 354 15.12 48.22 -9.84
CA THR A 354 15.19 47.21 -10.91
C THR A 354 14.22 46.05 -10.67
N ARG A 355 13.67 45.48 -11.75
CA ARG A 355 12.88 44.24 -11.70
C ARG A 355 13.74 43.04 -11.27
N ASP A 356 13.35 42.36 -10.20
CA ASP A 356 13.97 41.09 -9.81
C ASP A 356 13.58 39.94 -10.77
N PRO A 357 14.51 39.03 -11.13
CA PRO A 357 14.22 37.88 -11.99
C PRO A 357 13.34 36.81 -11.32
N ILE A 358 12.53 36.13 -12.14
CA ILE A 358 11.55 35.10 -11.75
C ILE A 358 12.17 33.92 -10.97
N ALA A 359 13.49 33.68 -11.09
CA ALA A 359 14.21 32.59 -10.43
C ALA A 359 14.09 32.60 -8.89
N GLN A 360 14.07 33.77 -8.24
CA GLN A 360 13.95 33.84 -6.76
C GLN A 360 12.60 33.31 -6.26
N ARG A 361 11.49 33.59 -6.96
CA ARG A 361 10.15 33.10 -6.58
C ARG A 361 10.01 31.58 -6.69
N PHE A 362 10.78 30.94 -7.58
CA PHE A 362 10.78 29.48 -7.70
C PHE A 362 11.57 28.81 -6.57
N ASN A 363 12.62 29.47 -6.07
CA ASN A 363 13.45 28.97 -4.98
C ASN A 363 12.69 28.97 -3.64
N ASP A 364 11.92 30.02 -3.36
CA ASP A 364 11.02 30.07 -2.19
C ASP A 364 9.96 28.96 -2.25
N LEU A 365 9.39 28.68 -3.43
CA LEU A 365 8.35 27.65 -3.60
C LEU A 365 8.89 26.22 -3.39
N MET A 366 10.11 25.94 -3.87
CA MET A 366 10.77 24.63 -3.66
C MET A 366 11.29 24.45 -2.23
N THR A 367 11.53 25.54 -1.48
CA THR A 367 12.00 25.48 -0.08
C THR A 367 10.84 25.52 0.93
N SER A 368 9.64 25.99 0.53
CA SER A 368 8.45 26.11 1.39
C SER A 368 7.33 25.11 1.07
N GLY A 369 7.70 23.84 0.87
CA GLY A 369 6.74 22.72 0.87
C GLY A 369 5.95 22.65 2.18
N SER A 370 4.63 22.93 2.10
CA SER A 370 3.72 23.09 3.24
C SER A 370 3.75 21.91 4.22
N ARG A 371 4.42 22.09 5.36
CA ARG A 371 4.26 21.23 6.55
C ARG A 371 3.08 21.74 7.37
N THR A 372 2.05 20.92 7.52
CA THR A 372 0.87 21.25 8.33
C THR A 372 1.23 21.50 9.79
N ARG A 373 0.47 22.42 10.42
CA ARG A 373 0.75 23.12 11.68
C ARG A 373 0.64 22.24 12.96
N LYS A 374 1.13 21.00 12.94
CA LYS A 374 1.16 20.09 14.12
C LYS A 374 2.55 19.50 14.44
N GLN A 375 3.56 19.67 13.58
CA GLN A 375 4.88 19.04 13.80
C GLN A 375 5.95 19.93 14.46
N CYS A 376 5.65 21.22 14.71
CA CYS A 376 6.65 22.20 15.16
C CYS A 376 7.00 22.16 16.66
N LEU A 377 6.41 21.25 17.46
CA LEU A 377 6.65 21.13 18.91
C LEU A 377 7.47 19.88 19.32
N ARG A 378 7.97 19.08 18.37
CA ARG A 378 8.83 17.90 18.69
C ARG A 378 10.34 18.14 18.50
N SER A 379 10.77 19.29 17.95
CA SER A 379 12.20 19.55 17.65
C SER A 379 12.99 20.27 18.77
N LEU A 380 12.35 20.62 19.89
CA LEU A 380 12.97 21.39 20.99
C LEU A 380 13.07 20.60 22.32
N LYS A 381 13.13 19.26 22.27
CA LYS A 381 13.23 18.42 23.47
C LYS A 381 14.23 17.25 23.35
N ARG A 382 15.41 17.52 22.77
CA ARG A 382 16.61 16.66 22.86
C ARG A 382 17.94 17.43 23.09
N GLY A 383 17.85 18.67 23.57
CA GLY A 383 18.91 19.28 24.37
C GLY A 383 18.52 19.17 25.84
N LEU A 384 19.47 18.86 26.73
CA LEU A 384 19.27 18.56 28.16
C LEU A 384 18.58 17.21 28.45
N SER A 385 19.36 16.13 28.42
CA SER A 385 19.15 15.00 29.32
C SER A 385 20.46 14.71 30.05
N LEU A 386 20.48 14.99 31.34
CA LEU A 386 21.57 14.62 32.23
C LEU A 386 21.44 13.13 32.59
N LYS A 387 22.48 12.37 32.26
CA LYS A 387 22.98 11.25 33.08
C LYS A 387 21.95 10.16 33.49
N LEU A 388 21.58 9.31 32.54
CA LEU A 388 21.38 7.87 32.78
C LEU A 388 21.73 7.09 31.49
N GLY A 389 22.18 5.84 31.63
CA GLY A 389 23.02 5.16 30.63
C GLY A 389 22.45 5.04 29.22
N SER A 390 23.27 5.33 28.21
CA SER A 390 22.98 4.99 26.80
C SER A 390 23.02 3.48 26.62
N ALA A 391 21.96 2.90 26.06
CA ALA A 391 22.03 1.54 25.53
C ALA A 391 23.11 1.47 24.44
N PRO A 392 23.89 0.37 24.35
CA PRO A 392 24.97 0.28 23.37
C PRO A 392 24.41 0.13 21.94
N ALA A 393 25.09 0.77 20.98
CA ALA A 393 24.61 0.94 19.60
C ALA A 393 24.62 -0.36 18.76
N ASP A 394 25.32 -1.38 19.25
CA ASP A 394 25.51 -2.74 18.72
C ASP A 394 24.30 -3.67 18.93
N CYS A 395 23.30 -3.23 19.71
CA CYS A 395 22.15 -4.01 20.16
C CYS A 395 22.52 -5.31 20.91
N SER A 396 23.69 -5.36 21.57
CA SER A 396 24.20 -6.56 22.29
C SER A 396 23.33 -7.02 23.47
N HIS A 397 22.46 -6.16 23.97
CA HIS A 397 21.51 -6.45 25.06
C HIS A 397 20.26 -7.24 24.61
N LEU A 398 20.11 -7.55 23.32
CA LEU A 398 18.94 -8.26 22.79
C LEU A 398 19.25 -9.73 22.46
N PRO A 399 18.28 -10.65 22.60
CA PRO A 399 18.39 -12.02 22.09
C PRO A 399 18.85 -12.05 20.63
N ILE A 400 19.67 -13.03 20.26
CA ILE A 400 20.41 -13.06 18.98
C ILE A 400 19.48 -12.84 17.76
N GLU A 401 18.32 -13.47 17.72
CA GLU A 401 17.35 -13.30 16.64
C GLU A 401 16.73 -11.89 16.57
N GLN A 402 16.44 -11.29 17.73
CA GLN A 402 15.95 -9.92 17.83
C GLN A 402 17.05 -8.91 17.45
N ARG A 403 18.29 -9.15 17.88
CA ARG A 403 19.49 -8.38 17.49
C ARG A 403 19.67 -8.42 15.97
N ARG A 404 19.63 -9.62 15.36
CA ARG A 404 19.71 -9.82 13.90
C ARG A 404 18.63 -9.03 13.16
N LYS A 405 17.35 -9.20 13.54
CA LYS A 405 16.21 -8.50 12.90
C LYS A 405 16.30 -6.97 13.03
N LYS A 406 16.77 -6.47 14.18
CA LYS A 406 16.92 -5.01 14.43
C LYS A 406 18.09 -4.42 13.65
N LEU A 407 19.20 -5.14 13.52
CA LEU A 407 20.35 -4.76 12.67
C LEU A 407 19.98 -4.78 11.19
N GLN A 408 19.29 -5.82 10.70
CA GLN A 408 18.81 -5.90 9.32
C GLN A 408 17.87 -4.73 8.97
N ASN A 409 16.92 -4.38 9.84
CA ASN A 409 16.05 -3.22 9.65
C ASN A 409 16.84 -1.90 9.63
N ARG A 410 17.87 -1.76 10.47
CA ARG A 410 18.72 -0.55 10.52
C ARG A 410 19.61 -0.43 9.28
N ILE A 411 20.18 -1.54 8.80
CA ILE A 411 20.92 -1.62 7.52
C ILE A 411 20.02 -1.20 6.35
N HIS A 412 18.78 -1.71 6.30
CA HIS A 412 17.81 -1.33 5.27
C HIS A 412 17.50 0.17 5.29
N HIS A 413 17.25 0.75 6.47
CA HIS A 413 16.96 2.17 6.62
C HIS A 413 18.16 3.06 6.24
N ILE A 414 19.37 2.73 6.71
CA ILE A 414 20.60 3.45 6.33
C ILE A 414 20.86 3.35 4.81
N GLY A 415 20.60 2.19 4.20
CA GLY A 415 20.68 2.02 2.74
C GLY A 415 19.74 2.96 1.97
N GLN A 416 18.51 3.16 2.45
CA GLN A 416 17.57 4.13 1.87
C GLN A 416 18.03 5.59 2.06
N GLU A 417 18.63 5.94 3.21
CA GLU A 417 19.20 7.27 3.44
C GLU A 417 20.39 7.55 2.51
N ILE A 418 21.31 6.58 2.34
CA ILE A 418 22.43 6.68 1.40
C ILE A 418 21.93 6.90 -0.03
N LEU A 419 20.89 6.20 -0.46
CA LEU A 419 20.33 6.37 -1.81
C LEU A 419 19.81 7.81 -2.00
N ARG A 420 19.01 8.33 -1.05
CA ARG A 420 18.48 9.70 -1.10
C ARG A 420 19.58 10.78 -1.09
N GLU A 421 20.62 10.60 -0.27
CA GLU A 421 21.76 11.52 -0.25
C GLU A 421 22.62 11.45 -1.53
N ARG A 422 22.72 10.27 -2.19
CA ARG A 422 23.35 10.16 -3.52
C ARG A 422 22.56 10.90 -4.60
N GLU A 423 21.24 10.74 -4.62
CA GLU A 423 20.35 11.47 -5.55
C GLU A 423 20.43 12.99 -5.33
N GLN A 424 20.42 13.44 -4.06
CA GLN A 424 20.60 14.84 -3.70
C GLN A 424 21.96 15.38 -4.17
N ARG A 425 23.05 14.60 -4.00
CA ARG A 425 24.38 14.96 -4.52
C ARG A 425 24.37 15.12 -6.04
N GLU A 426 23.77 14.19 -6.78
CA GLU A 426 23.69 14.27 -8.24
C GLU A 426 22.86 15.45 -8.73
N ALA A 427 21.75 15.75 -8.07
CA ALA A 427 20.93 16.93 -8.37
C ALA A 427 21.74 18.22 -8.16
N LEU A 428 22.48 18.34 -7.05
CA LEU A 428 23.35 19.48 -6.77
C LEU A 428 24.50 19.60 -7.80
N VAL A 429 25.12 18.49 -8.22
CA VAL A 429 26.16 18.48 -9.27
C VAL A 429 25.59 18.95 -10.62
N LYS A 430 24.41 18.47 -11.03
CA LYS A 430 23.73 18.90 -12.27
C LYS A 430 23.35 20.38 -12.22
N MET A 431 22.83 20.86 -11.08
CA MET A 431 22.50 22.27 -10.88
C MET A 431 23.75 23.16 -10.92
N LYS A 432 24.86 22.73 -10.30
CA LYS A 432 26.16 23.41 -10.37
C LYS A 432 26.68 23.53 -11.81
N ALA A 433 26.53 22.48 -12.62
CA ALA A 433 26.90 22.50 -14.03
C ALA A 433 26.05 23.50 -14.85
N MET A 434 24.73 23.56 -14.61
CA MET A 434 23.86 24.55 -15.27
C MET A 434 24.21 25.99 -14.89
N TYR A 435 24.54 26.26 -13.61
CA TYR A 435 24.95 27.60 -13.16
C TYR A 435 26.33 27.99 -13.69
N HIS A 436 27.22 27.03 -13.92
CA HIS A 436 28.50 27.28 -14.59
C HIS A 436 28.33 27.62 -16.08
N GLN A 437 27.39 26.95 -16.76
CA GLN A 437 27.09 27.22 -18.18
C GLN A 437 26.29 28.51 -18.39
N ASN A 438 25.41 28.86 -17.46
CA ASN A 438 24.55 30.05 -17.53
C ASN A 438 24.63 30.85 -16.21
N PRO A 439 25.61 31.77 -16.07
CA PRO A 439 25.80 32.56 -14.85
C PRO A 439 24.60 33.44 -14.43
N THR A 440 23.64 33.64 -15.33
CA THR A 440 22.38 34.38 -15.06
C THR A 440 21.36 33.58 -14.26
N LEU A 441 21.54 32.26 -14.10
CA LEU A 441 20.61 31.39 -13.36
C LEU A 441 20.98 31.25 -11.87
N GLY A 442 22.22 31.55 -11.49
CA GLY A 442 22.70 31.49 -10.11
C GLY A 442 24.22 31.36 -10.02
N ASP A 443 24.76 31.58 -8.83
CA ASP A 443 26.19 31.37 -8.57
C ASP A 443 26.51 29.88 -8.38
N SER A 444 27.45 29.38 -9.17
CA SER A 444 27.97 28.00 -9.09
C SER A 444 28.79 27.74 -7.81
N ALA A 445 29.43 28.77 -7.25
CA ALA A 445 30.25 28.65 -6.03
C ALA A 445 29.39 28.51 -4.77
N ALA A 446 28.26 29.21 -4.69
CA ALA A 446 27.28 29.11 -3.60
C ALA A 446 26.74 27.68 -3.35
N LEU A 447 26.88 26.75 -4.29
CA LEU A 447 26.45 25.36 -4.14
C LEU A 447 27.49 24.43 -3.50
N GLU A 448 28.78 24.81 -3.50
CA GLU A 448 29.84 23.93 -2.98
C GLU A 448 29.69 23.58 -1.49
N PRO A 449 29.36 24.51 -0.57
CA PRO A 449 29.22 24.19 0.85
C PRO A 449 28.14 23.13 1.14
N ARG A 450 27.05 23.15 0.36
CA ARG A 450 25.96 22.16 0.46
C ARG A 450 26.33 20.83 -0.18
N LEU A 451 27.15 20.85 -1.22
CA LEU A 451 27.71 19.65 -1.83
C LEU A 451 28.71 18.97 -0.90
N ASP A 452 29.51 19.74 -0.14
CA ASP A 452 30.39 19.25 0.93
C ASP A 452 29.65 18.76 2.18
N GLU A 453 28.49 19.33 2.51
CA GLU A 453 27.60 18.80 3.53
C GLU A 453 27.05 17.42 3.16
N VAL A 454 26.54 17.26 1.94
CA VAL A 454 26.06 15.96 1.43
C VAL A 454 27.19 14.94 1.32
N ARG A 455 28.39 15.34 0.86
CA ARG A 455 29.60 14.47 0.87
C ARG A 455 29.92 13.94 2.28
N ARG A 456 29.86 14.79 3.31
CA ARG A 456 30.09 14.39 4.71
C ARG A 456 28.96 13.53 5.28
N SER A 457 27.71 13.82 4.93
CA SER A 457 26.55 13.01 5.32
C SER A 457 26.65 11.59 4.76
N LEU A 458 26.98 11.45 3.46
CA LEU A 458 27.23 10.17 2.81
C LEU A 458 28.33 9.36 3.49
N HIS A 459 29.50 9.96 3.75
CA HIS A 459 30.60 9.24 4.41
C HIS A 459 30.20 8.69 5.78
N ARG A 460 29.50 9.49 6.60
CA ARG A 460 28.99 9.05 7.91
C ARG A 460 27.98 7.90 7.77
N LEU A 461 27.04 8.00 6.83
CA LEU A 461 26.05 6.94 6.61
C LEU A 461 26.69 5.64 6.08
N GLU A 462 27.69 5.73 5.20
CA GLU A 462 28.46 4.58 4.71
C GLU A 462 29.29 3.91 5.82
N GLU A 463 29.82 4.70 6.77
CA GLU A 463 30.51 4.20 7.96
C GLU A 463 29.53 3.55 8.96
N GLU A 464 28.38 4.17 9.22
CA GLU A 464 27.31 3.57 10.03
C GLU A 464 26.79 2.27 9.40
N LEU A 465 26.61 2.22 8.08
CA LEU A 465 26.20 0.99 7.37
C LEU A 465 27.22 -0.13 7.60
N ARG A 466 28.51 0.16 7.43
CA ARG A 466 29.62 -0.79 7.61
C ARG A 466 29.68 -1.34 9.03
N ASN A 467 29.49 -0.47 10.03
CA ASN A 467 29.47 -0.87 11.44
C ASN A 467 28.26 -1.78 11.76
N ASN A 468 27.07 -1.47 11.23
CA ASN A 468 25.90 -2.33 11.42
C ASN A 468 26.02 -3.68 10.67
N GLN A 469 26.67 -3.70 9.49
CA GLN A 469 26.98 -4.93 8.77
C GLN A 469 27.98 -5.82 9.52
N ALA A 470 29.01 -5.23 10.15
CA ALA A 470 29.95 -5.96 11.00
C ALA A 470 29.24 -6.60 12.22
N TRP A 471 28.41 -5.82 12.94
CA TRP A 471 27.63 -6.35 14.07
C TRP A 471 26.62 -7.43 13.67
N LEU A 472 26.12 -7.40 12.42
CA LEU A 472 25.25 -8.45 11.89
C LEU A 472 26.03 -9.74 11.65
N ALA A 473 27.20 -9.66 11.03
CA ALA A 473 28.08 -10.81 10.80
C ALA A 473 28.56 -11.45 12.13
N GLU A 474 28.91 -10.64 13.13
CA GLU A 474 29.20 -11.12 14.50
C GLU A 474 28.02 -11.88 15.12
N ALA A 475 26.80 -11.35 14.97
CA ALA A 475 25.58 -11.98 15.49
C ALA A 475 25.23 -13.29 14.77
N GLU A 476 25.62 -13.44 13.49
CA GLU A 476 25.39 -14.65 12.70
C GLU A 476 26.46 -15.73 12.98
N GLN A 477 27.72 -15.37 13.26
CA GLN A 477 28.77 -16.31 13.66
C GLN A 477 28.50 -16.96 15.03
N GLY A 478 27.82 -16.25 15.94
CA GLY A 478 27.44 -16.78 17.26
C GLY A 478 26.44 -17.95 17.25
N VAL A 479 25.87 -18.30 16.09
CA VAL A 479 24.88 -19.39 15.95
C VAL A 479 25.55 -20.75 15.63
N SER A 480 26.84 -20.78 15.31
CA SER A 480 27.55 -21.98 14.79
C SER A 480 28.52 -22.64 15.79
N ALA A 481 28.31 -22.51 17.10
CA ALA A 481 29.16 -23.15 18.11
C ALA A 481 28.37 -23.65 19.34
N CYS A 482 27.92 -24.91 19.31
CA CYS A 482 27.49 -25.62 20.52
C CYS A 482 27.56 -27.16 20.34
N PRO A 483 28.52 -27.87 20.98
CA PRO A 483 28.47 -29.32 21.18
C PRO A 483 27.59 -29.67 22.41
N PRO A 484 27.14 -30.94 22.56
CA PRO A 484 26.28 -31.35 23.69
C PRO A 484 27.05 -31.44 25.03
N PRO A 485 26.33 -31.40 26.17
CA PRO A 485 26.91 -31.05 27.47
C PRO A 485 27.48 -32.25 28.25
N SER A 486 28.59 -32.02 28.95
CA SER A 486 29.13 -32.91 29.99
C SER A 486 28.78 -32.39 31.39
N HIS A 487 28.26 -33.29 32.25
CA HIS A 487 27.99 -33.01 33.67
C HIS A 487 29.27 -32.94 34.52
N PHE A 488 29.14 -32.28 35.68
CA PHE A 488 30.22 -31.90 36.62
C PHE A 488 31.11 -33.03 37.16
N GLY A 489 32.40 -32.71 37.40
CA GLY A 489 33.34 -33.54 38.17
C GLY A 489 34.71 -32.88 38.40
N THR A 490 35.00 -32.55 39.66
CA THR A 490 36.11 -31.77 40.25
C THR A 490 37.57 -32.13 39.88
N ASP A 491 38.45 -31.12 39.93
CA ASP A 491 39.94 -31.09 39.95
C ASP A 491 40.66 -32.11 40.90
N PRO A 492 42.02 -32.24 40.89
CA PRO A 492 43.02 -31.97 39.82
C PRO A 492 44.15 -33.05 39.69
N SER A 493 45.03 -32.98 38.67
CA SER A 493 46.51 -33.18 38.72
C SER A 493 47.19 -33.93 37.54
N ALA A 494 48.26 -33.33 37.01
CA ALA A 494 49.46 -33.92 36.35
C ALA A 494 49.34 -34.63 34.96
N PRO A 495 50.44 -34.72 34.16
CA PRO A 495 50.36 -34.95 32.71
C PRO A 495 51.01 -36.26 32.18
N GLY A 496 50.55 -36.78 31.03
CA GLY A 496 51.32 -37.78 30.25
C GLY A 496 50.62 -38.53 29.09
N THR A 497 51.20 -38.43 27.89
CA THR A 497 51.57 -39.55 26.99
C THR A 497 50.51 -40.51 26.35
N LEU A 498 50.27 -40.31 25.05
CA LEU A 498 50.32 -41.27 23.90
C LEU A 498 49.71 -42.71 23.93
N LYS A 499 49.16 -43.10 22.76
CA LYS A 499 48.74 -44.45 22.25
C LYS A 499 47.41 -45.00 22.80
N GLN A 500 46.64 -45.91 22.17
CA GLN A 500 46.42 -46.47 20.80
C GLN A 500 45.41 -47.65 21.00
N ILE A 501 44.95 -48.31 19.93
CA ILE A 501 44.39 -49.69 19.81
C ILE A 501 42.92 -50.05 20.23
N ASN A 502 42.17 -50.51 19.20
CA ASN A 502 41.35 -51.74 19.08
C ASN A 502 39.91 -51.96 19.66
N THR A 503 39.01 -52.36 18.72
CA THR A 503 37.92 -53.41 18.79
C THR A 503 36.80 -53.28 19.85
N THR A 504 35.53 -53.70 19.67
CA THR A 504 34.95 -54.82 18.89
C THR A 504 33.42 -54.64 18.69
N SER A 505 32.81 -55.30 17.69
CA SER A 505 31.35 -55.61 17.60
C SER A 505 31.08 -57.03 18.17
N PRO A 506 29.86 -57.63 18.24
CA PRO A 506 28.52 -57.32 17.65
C PRO A 506 27.41 -57.23 18.76
N ASP A 507 26.10 -57.52 18.63
CA ASP A 507 25.26 -58.13 17.58
C ASP A 507 23.72 -57.88 17.72
N SER A 508 22.95 -58.38 16.74
CA SER A 508 21.58 -58.96 16.80
C SER A 508 20.32 -58.07 16.70
N ARG A 509 19.56 -58.33 15.60
CA ARG A 509 18.13 -58.77 15.47
C ARG A 509 17.04 -58.11 16.36
N GLU A 510 15.80 -57.83 15.91
CA GLU A 510 14.95 -58.47 14.89
C GLU A 510 13.82 -57.52 14.36
N SER A 511 12.99 -57.96 13.39
CA SER A 511 11.77 -57.29 12.86
C SER A 511 10.50 -58.11 13.29
N PRO A 512 9.26 -58.09 12.70
CA PRO A 512 8.67 -57.33 11.57
C PRO A 512 7.15 -56.93 11.62
N ASP A 513 6.76 -55.98 10.75
CA ASP A 513 5.63 -55.95 9.76
C ASP A 513 4.09 -56.13 10.07
N GLY A 514 3.25 -55.53 9.18
CA GLY A 514 1.83 -55.82 8.89
C GLY A 514 0.77 -54.80 9.38
N SER A 515 -0.36 -54.50 8.70
CA SER A 515 -0.87 -54.81 7.33
C SER A 515 -2.22 -54.06 7.04
N TYR A 516 -2.47 -53.65 5.77
CA TYR A 516 -3.73 -53.61 4.94
C TYR A 516 -5.15 -53.62 5.63
N THR A 517 -6.24 -52.91 5.24
CA THR A 517 -7.02 -52.77 3.97
C THR A 517 -8.12 -51.66 4.08
N GLU A 518 -8.36 -50.79 3.08
CA GLU A 518 -9.45 -50.75 2.04
C GLU A 518 -10.81 -50.06 2.37
N ASP A 519 -11.40 -49.47 1.32
CA ASP A 519 -12.64 -48.66 1.21
C ASP A 519 -13.83 -49.57 0.73
N PRO A 520 -15.11 -49.19 0.93
CA PRO A 520 -15.83 -48.57 -0.20
C PRO A 520 -16.94 -47.55 0.18
N GLY A 521 -17.08 -46.50 -0.62
CA GLY A 521 -18.13 -45.47 -0.45
C GLY A 521 -19.51 -45.77 -1.07
N ALA A 522 -20.47 -44.88 -0.80
CA ALA A 522 -21.68 -44.67 -1.60
C ALA A 522 -22.21 -43.23 -1.40
N GLU A 523 -22.63 -42.60 -2.48
CA GLU A 523 -23.16 -41.23 -2.53
C GLU A 523 -24.60 -41.13 -1.99
N ILE A 524 -25.06 -39.91 -1.67
CA ILE A 524 -26.34 -39.35 -2.16
C ILE A 524 -26.40 -37.83 -1.90
N HIS A 525 -27.12 -37.13 -2.78
CA HIS A 525 -26.98 -35.71 -3.12
C HIS A 525 -27.92 -34.72 -2.37
N PHE A 526 -27.68 -33.44 -2.69
CA PHE A 526 -28.57 -32.25 -2.65
C PHE A 526 -28.49 -31.33 -1.40
N SER A 527 -28.42 -30.00 -1.53
CA SER A 527 -28.06 -29.12 -2.67
C SER A 527 -28.03 -27.64 -2.25
N LYS A 528 -27.28 -26.80 -3.00
CA LYS A 528 -27.39 -25.31 -3.05
C LYS A 528 -27.05 -24.55 -1.74
N SER A 529 -26.41 -23.37 -1.75
CA SER A 529 -25.82 -22.54 -2.81
C SER A 529 -24.61 -21.81 -2.23
N ARG A 530 -23.59 -21.48 -3.06
CA ARG A 530 -22.58 -20.47 -2.71
C ARG A 530 -22.73 -19.28 -3.67
N SER A 531 -23.41 -18.26 -3.20
CA SER A 531 -23.66 -16.98 -3.87
C SER A 531 -23.47 -15.84 -2.87
N SER A 532 -22.58 -14.91 -3.21
CA SER A 532 -22.31 -13.61 -2.60
C SER A 532 -21.45 -12.91 -3.66
N ASP A 533 -21.83 -11.81 -4.32
CA ASP A 533 -22.83 -10.78 -4.02
C ASP A 533 -22.54 -9.95 -2.75
N PHE A 534 -22.15 -8.69 -3.02
CA PHE A 534 -22.13 -7.44 -2.23
C PHE A 534 -21.21 -7.37 -0.97
N ASP A 535 -20.39 -6.30 -0.74
CA ASP A 535 -20.70 -4.86 -0.49
C ASP A 535 -21.51 -4.76 0.83
N ASP A 536 -21.14 -4.16 1.96
CA ASP A 536 -20.10 -3.24 2.46
C ASP A 536 -19.33 -3.95 3.64
N ASP A 537 -18.30 -3.48 4.35
CA ASP A 537 -17.92 -2.14 4.82
C ASP A 537 -16.41 -2.05 5.11
N PHE A 538 -15.90 -0.82 5.19
CA PHE A 538 -14.58 -0.48 5.75
C PHE A 538 -14.81 0.15 7.12
N ASP A 539 -13.99 -0.19 8.12
CA ASP A 539 -14.12 0.17 9.55
C ASP A 539 -15.21 -0.59 10.36
N ASP A 540 -14.92 -1.86 10.67
CA ASP A 540 -15.19 -2.38 12.03
C ASP A 540 -13.98 -3.22 12.46
N ASP A 541 -13.19 -2.71 13.42
CA ASP A 541 -12.15 -3.50 14.11
C ASP A 541 -12.87 -4.54 14.97
N GLU A 542 -13.24 -5.71 14.41
CA GLU A 542 -13.94 -6.76 15.15
C GLU A 542 -13.09 -7.12 16.39
N PRO A 543 -13.54 -6.74 17.61
CA PRO A 543 -12.60 -6.53 18.69
C PRO A 543 -12.28 -7.88 19.32
N LEU A 544 -11.03 -8.34 19.16
CA LEU A 544 -10.52 -9.68 19.50
C LEU A 544 -11.29 -10.35 20.65
N PRO A 545 -11.80 -11.59 20.47
CA PRO A 545 -12.72 -12.20 21.43
C PRO A 545 -12.07 -12.31 22.81
N SER A 546 -12.82 -11.97 23.86
CA SER A 546 -12.34 -12.08 25.23
C SER A 546 -12.13 -13.54 25.61
N ILE A 547 -10.93 -13.88 26.07
CA ILE A 547 -10.54 -15.22 26.51
C ILE A 547 -10.93 -15.52 27.97
N GLY A 548 -11.33 -14.49 28.72
CA GLY A 548 -11.83 -14.64 30.09
C GLY A 548 -12.26 -13.31 30.69
N THR A 549 -12.43 -13.28 32.02
CA THR A 549 -12.66 -12.07 32.80
C THR A 549 -11.60 -11.91 33.88
N CYS A 550 -11.39 -10.71 34.39
CA CYS A 550 -10.54 -10.47 35.54
C CYS A 550 -11.14 -9.44 36.49
N LYS A 551 -10.83 -9.57 37.78
CA LYS A 551 -11.16 -8.58 38.81
C LYS A 551 -9.89 -7.87 39.26
N SER A 552 -9.87 -6.54 39.26
CA SER A 552 -8.74 -5.79 39.82
C SER A 552 -8.62 -5.97 41.33
N LEU A 553 -7.39 -6.13 41.79
CA LEU A 553 -7.02 -6.27 43.21
C LEU A 553 -6.55 -4.94 43.80
N TYR A 554 -6.08 -4.01 42.95
CA TYR A 554 -5.55 -2.71 43.35
C TYR A 554 -5.90 -1.66 42.28
N PRO A 555 -6.00 -0.36 42.64
CA PRO A 555 -6.21 0.69 41.66
C PRO A 555 -4.93 0.91 40.83
N PHE A 556 -5.08 1.15 39.54
CA PHE A 556 -3.98 1.45 38.62
C PHE A 556 -4.35 2.62 37.71
N ARG A 557 -3.42 3.57 37.55
CA ARG A 557 -3.62 4.77 36.73
C ARG A 557 -2.66 4.73 35.55
N GLY A 558 -3.19 4.46 34.36
CA GLY A 558 -2.46 4.47 33.11
C GLY A 558 -1.83 5.85 32.84
N GLN A 559 -0.59 5.86 32.35
CA GLN A 559 0.20 7.08 32.15
C GLN A 559 0.60 7.32 30.68
N ASN A 560 0.26 6.39 29.80
CA ASN A 560 0.67 6.36 28.40
C ASN A 560 -0.45 5.80 27.51
N GLU A 561 -0.44 6.20 26.24
CA GLU A 561 -1.34 5.74 25.18
C GLU A 561 -1.12 4.24 24.97
N GLY A 562 -2.02 3.42 25.53
CA GLY A 562 -1.92 1.95 25.56
C GLY A 562 -2.14 1.29 26.94
N THR A 563 -2.17 2.03 28.06
CA THR A 563 -2.55 1.46 29.37
C THR A 563 -3.95 1.86 29.80
N LEU A 564 -4.70 0.91 30.38
CA LEU A 564 -6.06 1.15 30.88
C LEU A 564 -6.00 1.53 32.37
N SER A 565 -6.67 2.63 32.75
CA SER A 565 -6.83 2.97 34.18
C SER A 565 -7.99 2.18 34.78
N MET A 566 -7.81 1.59 35.96
CA MET A 566 -8.80 0.79 36.67
C MET A 566 -8.86 1.12 38.17
N CYS A 567 -10.04 1.01 38.76
CA CYS A 567 -10.27 1.09 40.21
C CYS A 567 -10.12 -0.30 40.86
N GLU A 568 -9.96 -0.38 42.18
CA GLU A 568 -9.97 -1.66 42.91
C GLU A 568 -11.34 -2.33 42.87
N GLY A 569 -11.38 -3.65 42.67
CA GLY A 569 -12.60 -4.45 42.61
C GLY A 569 -13.39 -4.38 41.30
N GLU A 570 -12.91 -3.62 40.31
CA GLU A 570 -13.47 -3.49 38.96
C GLU A 570 -13.35 -4.80 38.17
N LEU A 571 -14.38 -5.12 37.38
CA LEU A 571 -14.41 -6.30 36.50
C LEU A 571 -14.15 -5.87 35.05
N LEU A 572 -13.22 -6.56 34.38
CA LEU A 572 -12.79 -6.29 33.00
C LEU A 572 -12.72 -7.61 32.20
N SER A 573 -12.88 -7.52 30.89
CA SER A 573 -12.69 -8.67 29.99
C SER A 573 -11.21 -8.82 29.64
N VAL A 574 -10.68 -10.04 29.72
CA VAL A 574 -9.30 -10.35 29.32
C VAL A 574 -9.28 -10.67 27.83
N VAL A 575 -8.41 -9.98 27.09
CA VAL A 575 -8.26 -10.14 25.63
C VAL A 575 -6.98 -10.92 25.30
N GLU A 576 -5.90 -10.67 26.04
CA GLU A 576 -4.63 -11.39 25.89
C GLU A 576 -3.99 -11.61 27.27
N GLU A 577 -3.62 -12.85 27.55
CA GLU A 577 -2.88 -13.25 28.76
C GLU A 577 -1.42 -12.79 28.72
N ASP A 578 -0.87 -12.57 29.91
CA ASP A 578 0.55 -12.29 30.14
C ASP A 578 1.43 -13.46 29.65
N LYS A 579 2.38 -13.16 28.75
CA LYS A 579 3.30 -14.16 28.17
C LYS A 579 4.67 -14.18 28.87
N GLY A 580 4.73 -13.62 30.07
CA GLY A 580 5.94 -13.47 30.89
C GLY A 580 6.53 -12.06 30.87
N ASP A 581 5.81 -11.06 30.37
CA ASP A 581 6.22 -9.65 30.36
C ASP A 581 5.56 -8.81 31.47
N GLY A 582 4.62 -9.38 32.22
CA GLY A 582 4.02 -8.76 33.42
C GLY A 582 2.80 -7.88 33.12
N TRP A 583 2.27 -7.92 31.89
CA TRP A 583 1.14 -7.12 31.44
C TRP A 583 0.04 -7.97 30.81
N THR A 584 -1.20 -7.75 31.25
CA THR A 584 -2.40 -8.38 30.66
C THR A 584 -3.16 -7.35 29.85
N ARG A 585 -3.61 -7.72 28.65
CA ARG A 585 -4.43 -6.88 27.79
C ARG A 585 -5.91 -7.05 28.16
N VAL A 586 -6.55 -5.96 28.58
CA VAL A 586 -7.91 -5.97 29.12
C VAL A 586 -8.79 -4.93 28.43
N ARG A 587 -10.08 -5.25 28.32
CA ARG A 587 -11.12 -4.43 27.68
C ARG A 587 -12.21 -4.12 28.70
N ARG A 588 -12.58 -2.84 28.81
CA ARG A 588 -13.77 -2.39 29.55
C ARG A 588 -14.99 -2.37 28.62
N ASN A 589 -14.84 -1.79 27.44
CA ASN A 589 -15.85 -1.62 26.40
C ASN A 589 -15.19 -1.82 25.02
N PRO A 590 -15.94 -2.05 23.92
CA PRO A 590 -15.37 -2.19 22.57
C PRO A 590 -14.36 -1.08 22.18
N ASN A 591 -14.59 0.14 22.67
CA ASN A 591 -13.76 1.32 22.37
C ASN A 591 -12.74 1.66 23.49
N GLU A 592 -12.67 0.87 24.57
CA GLU A 592 -11.75 1.08 25.70
C GLU A 592 -11.00 -0.21 26.06
N GLU A 593 -9.80 -0.33 25.51
CA GLU A 593 -8.90 -1.47 25.69
C GLU A 593 -7.46 -0.98 25.97
N GLY A 594 -6.73 -1.71 26.81
CA GLY A 594 -5.34 -1.39 27.10
C GLY A 594 -4.69 -2.40 28.05
N TYR A 595 -3.41 -2.19 28.35
CA TYR A 595 -2.64 -3.04 29.23
C TYR A 595 -2.75 -2.62 30.70
N VAL A 596 -2.82 -3.60 31.60
CA VAL A 596 -2.72 -3.44 33.06
C VAL A 596 -1.68 -4.41 33.63
N PRO A 597 -1.02 -4.10 34.77
CA PRO A 597 -0.07 -5.03 35.37
C PRO A 597 -0.78 -6.32 35.81
N THR A 598 -0.25 -7.48 35.41
CA THR A 598 -0.87 -8.80 35.70
C THR A 598 -1.01 -9.04 37.20
N SER A 599 -0.05 -8.57 37.99
CA SER A 599 -0.06 -8.68 39.46
C SER A 599 -1.11 -7.80 40.15
N TYR A 600 -1.78 -6.90 39.42
CA TYR A 600 -2.83 -6.01 39.94
C TYR A 600 -4.24 -6.54 39.65
N ILE A 601 -4.36 -7.71 39.00
CA ILE A 601 -5.64 -8.34 38.65
C ILE A 601 -5.66 -9.81 39.08
N LYS A 602 -6.86 -10.35 39.28
CA LYS A 602 -7.12 -11.78 39.41
C LYS A 602 -7.89 -12.26 38.19
N VAL A 603 -7.27 -13.12 37.40
CA VAL A 603 -7.79 -13.62 36.12
C VAL A 603 -8.64 -14.88 36.32
N PHE A 604 -9.72 -14.99 35.54
CA PHE A 604 -10.65 -16.11 35.47
C PHE A 604 -10.89 -16.46 33.99
N ILE A 605 -10.19 -17.48 33.50
CA ILE A 605 -10.28 -17.97 32.11
C ILE A 605 -11.25 -19.15 32.06
N GLU A 606 -12.15 -19.16 31.07
CA GLU A 606 -13.10 -20.26 30.89
C GLU A 606 -12.46 -21.39 30.07
N ALA A 607 -12.11 -22.48 30.75
CA ALA A 607 -11.55 -23.67 30.10
C ALA A 607 -12.62 -24.40 29.26
N LYS A 608 -12.43 -24.46 27.94
CA LYS A 608 -13.24 -25.31 27.05
C LYS A 608 -12.95 -26.78 27.30
N GLY A 609 -13.81 -27.44 28.08
CA GLY A 609 -14.01 -28.89 28.01
C GLY A 609 -13.84 -29.67 29.32
N GLN A 610 -14.91 -29.76 30.12
CA GLN A 610 -15.20 -30.90 30.98
C GLN A 610 -16.70 -30.94 31.29
N CYS A 611 -17.38 -32.01 30.88
CA CYS A 611 -18.79 -32.23 31.22
C CYS A 611 -18.92 -32.72 32.67
N PRO A 612 -19.92 -32.26 33.44
CA PRO A 612 -20.21 -32.85 34.74
C PRO A 612 -20.81 -34.26 34.56
N GLN A 613 -20.28 -35.23 35.30
CA GLN A 613 -20.95 -36.52 35.49
C GLN A 613 -22.12 -36.32 36.45
N ASN A 614 -23.34 -36.57 35.98
CA ASN A 614 -24.48 -36.80 36.88
C ASN A 614 -24.33 -38.20 37.48
N ASN A 615 -24.09 -38.28 38.79
CA ASN A 615 -24.35 -39.52 39.53
C ASN A 615 -25.86 -39.69 39.70
N HIS A 616 -26.38 -40.82 39.25
CA HIS A 616 -27.53 -41.46 39.89
C HIS A 616 -27.00 -42.62 40.72
N ASP A 617 -27.55 -42.73 41.94
CA ASP A 617 -27.30 -43.68 43.02
C ASP A 617 -25.89 -43.66 43.67
#